data_AF-A0A4Y8C5P7-F1
#
_entry.id   AF-A0A4Y8C5P7-F1
#
_cell.length_a   1.000
_cell.length_b   1.000
_cell.length_c   1.000
_cell.angle_alpha   90.00
_cell.angle_beta   90.00
_cell.angle_gamma   90.00
#
_symmetry.space_group_name_H-M   'P 1'
#
loop_
_entity.id
_entity.type
_entity.pdbx_description
1 polymer ?
#
loop_
_entity_poly.entity_id
_entity_poly.type
_entity_poly.pdbx_seq_one_letter_code
_entity_poly.pdbx_strand_id
1 'polypeptide(L)'
;SSVSGIFFMGLEDQVLAFADCAVNPNPSAEQLATSAYVSAMTAKSFGLEPKIALLSYSSGDSGKGESVDLVKEALKIAKEKYPELNIDGPMQ
;
A
#
# COMPACT_ATOMS: atom_id res chain seq x y z
N SER A 1 0.77 7.60 16.87
CA SER A 1 0.43 8.33 15.64
C SER A 1 1.51 8.04 14.62
N SER A 2 1.15 7.58 13.40
CA SER A 2 2.10 7.42 12.29
C SER A 2 1.82 8.50 11.25
N VAL A 3 2.85 9.14 10.72
CA VAL A 3 2.75 10.11 9.62
C VAL A 3 3.18 9.39 8.34
N SER A 4 2.39 9.51 7.28
CA SER A 4 2.68 8.97 5.94
C SER A 4 2.49 10.09 4.91
N GLY A 5 3.38 10.15 3.93
CA GLY A 5 3.28 11.07 2.79
C GLY A 5 2.65 10.37 1.59
N ILE A 6 1.82 11.07 0.82
CA ILE A 6 1.22 10.55 -0.41
C ILE A 6 1.54 11.48 -1.57
N PHE A 7 1.93 10.91 -2.71
CA PHE A 7 2.15 11.65 -3.95
C PHE A 7 1.10 11.25 -4.99
N PHE A 8 0.38 12.22 -5.52
CA PHE A 8 -0.51 12.02 -6.67
C PHE A 8 0.25 12.26 -7.96
N MET A 9 0.22 11.29 -8.86
CA MET A 9 0.85 11.33 -10.17
C MET A 9 -0.25 11.42 -11.23
N GLY A 10 -0.38 12.58 -11.85
CA GLY A 10 -1.28 12.79 -12.99
C GLY A 10 -0.64 12.29 -14.27
N LEU A 11 -1.14 11.19 -14.81
CA LEU A 11 -0.86 10.71 -16.16
C LEU A 11 -1.99 11.19 -17.09
N GLU A 12 -1.78 11.08 -18.40
CA GLU A 12 -2.72 11.60 -19.41
C GLU A 12 -4.16 11.09 -19.21
N ASP A 13 -4.32 9.81 -18.85
CA ASP A 13 -5.63 9.16 -18.67
C ASP A 13 -5.92 8.67 -17.25
N GLN A 14 -4.99 8.82 -16.29
CA GLN A 14 -5.17 8.26 -14.95
C GLN A 14 -4.42 9.02 -13.85
N VAL A 15 -4.90 8.90 -12.61
CA VAL A 15 -4.20 9.38 -11.42
C VAL A 15 -3.70 8.18 -10.62
N LEU A 16 -2.39 8.12 -10.38
CA LEU A 16 -1.79 7.17 -9.45
C LEU A 16 -1.50 7.85 -8.12
N ALA A 17 -1.54 7.08 -7.03
CA ALA A 17 -1.16 7.53 -5.71
C ALA A 17 -0.04 6.64 -5.16
N PHE A 18 1.10 7.24 -4.84
CA PHE A 18 2.23 6.54 -4.24
C PHE A 18 2.26 6.83 -2.73
N ALA A 19 2.18 5.75 -1.95
CA ALA A 19 2.12 5.80 -0.50
C ALA A 19 3.54 5.74 0.12
N ASP A 20 3.81 6.67 1.03
CA ASP A 20 4.94 6.71 1.95
C ASP A 20 6.35 6.67 1.33
N CYS A 21 6.55 7.40 0.24
CA CYS A 21 7.84 7.45 -0.45
C CYS A 21 8.85 8.43 0.19
N ALA A 22 8.52 9.07 1.31
CA ALA A 22 9.31 10.17 1.87
C ALA A 22 9.54 10.11 3.39
N VAL A 23 8.70 9.39 4.15
CA VAL A 23 8.70 9.49 5.62
C VAL A 23 9.28 8.24 6.29
N ASN A 24 8.88 7.04 5.86
CA ASN A 24 9.29 5.79 6.51
C ASN A 24 10.19 4.94 5.59
N PRO A 25 11.54 4.93 5.79
CA PRO A 25 12.47 4.23 4.89
C PRO A 25 12.34 2.70 4.92
N ASN A 26 12.11 2.13 6.11
CA ASN A 26 11.98 0.69 6.35
C ASN A 26 10.74 0.44 7.22
N PRO A 27 9.52 0.54 6.66
CA PRO A 27 8.29 0.36 7.42
C PRO A 27 8.15 -1.09 7.88
N SER A 28 7.62 -1.31 9.09
CA SER A 28 7.14 -2.62 9.51
C SER A 28 5.90 -3.05 8.70
N ALA A 29 5.52 -4.33 8.79
CA ALA A 29 4.30 -4.82 8.16
C ALA A 29 3.04 -4.07 8.64
N GLU A 30 2.91 -3.77 9.94
CA GLU A 30 1.79 -2.96 10.43
C GLU A 30 1.82 -1.52 9.90
N GLN A 31 3.02 -0.93 9.79
CA GLN A 31 3.16 0.43 9.27
C GLN A 31 2.78 0.48 7.79
N LEU A 32 3.19 -0.52 6.99
CA LEU A 32 2.85 -0.62 5.58
C LEU A 32 1.32 -0.77 5.39
N ALA A 33 0.69 -1.65 6.18
CA ALA A 33 -0.78 -1.81 6.17
C ALA A 33 -1.52 -0.53 6.57
N THR A 34 -1.05 0.15 7.63
CA THR A 34 -1.63 1.41 8.09
C THR A 34 -1.46 2.51 7.03
N SER A 35 -0.31 2.56 6.36
CA SER A 35 -0.03 3.53 5.31
C SER A 35 -0.92 3.32 4.09
N ALA A 36 -1.15 2.06 3.69
CA ALA A 36 -2.10 1.73 2.63
C ALA A 36 -3.51 2.24 2.96
N TYR A 37 -3.98 2.03 4.20
CA TYR A 37 -5.27 2.53 4.66
C TYR A 37 -5.37 4.06 4.63
N VAL A 38 -4.41 4.75 5.26
CA VAL A 38 -4.40 6.23 5.32
C VAL A 38 -4.33 6.83 3.92
N SER A 39 -3.53 6.23 3.04
CA SER A 39 -3.41 6.68 1.65
C SER A 39 -4.71 6.48 0.87
N ALA A 40 -5.41 5.36 1.09
CA ALA A 40 -6.70 5.09 0.49
C ALA A 40 -7.77 6.07 0.98
N MET A 41 -7.82 6.36 2.29
CA MET A 41 -8.75 7.35 2.85
C MET A 41 -8.47 8.75 2.31
N THR A 42 -7.20 9.08 2.12
CA THR A 42 -6.81 10.34 1.48
C THR A 42 -7.27 10.37 0.03
N ALA A 43 -7.02 9.34 -0.77
CA ALA A 43 -7.51 9.28 -2.15
C ALA A 43 -9.05 9.41 -2.23
N LYS A 44 -9.79 8.76 -1.32
CA LYS A 44 -11.26 8.89 -1.21
C LYS A 44 -11.70 10.31 -0.90
N SER A 45 -10.98 11.06 -0.06
CA SER A 45 -11.34 12.45 0.24
C SER A 45 -11.17 13.38 -0.96
N PHE A 46 -10.34 13.00 -1.94
CA PHE A 46 -10.23 13.64 -3.25
C PHE A 46 -11.25 13.11 -4.29
N GLY A 47 -12.19 12.25 -3.88
CA GLY A 47 -13.23 11.69 -4.76
C GLY A 47 -12.76 10.53 -5.65
N LEU A 48 -11.60 9.94 -5.35
CA LEU A 48 -11.08 8.78 -6.09
C LEU A 48 -11.54 7.48 -5.43
N GLU A 49 -11.79 6.44 -6.23
CA GLU A 49 -12.02 5.08 -5.74
C GLU A 49 -10.71 4.28 -5.78
N PRO A 50 -10.00 4.12 -4.65
CA PRO A 50 -8.67 3.54 -4.65
C PRO A 50 -8.70 2.03 -4.88
N LYS A 51 -7.85 1.57 -5.81
CA LYS A 51 -7.43 0.18 -5.94
C LYS A 51 -5.97 0.10 -5.53
N ILE A 52 -5.67 -0.71 -4.53
CA ILE A 52 -4.37 -0.69 -3.85
C ILE A 52 -3.59 -1.94 -4.23
N ALA A 53 -2.34 -1.75 -4.66
CA ALA A 53 -1.38 -2.81 -4.89
C ALA A 53 -0.20 -2.63 -3.92
N LEU A 54 0.11 -3.66 -3.14
CA LEU A 54 1.34 -3.69 -2.36
C LEU A 54 2.48 -4.24 -3.22
N LEU A 55 3.47 -3.39 -3.48
CA LEU A 55 4.55 -3.71 -4.40
C LEU A 55 5.67 -4.51 -3.74
N SER A 56 6.25 -5.45 -4.48
CA SER A 56 7.44 -6.21 -4.11
C SER A 56 8.19 -6.66 -5.37
N TYR A 57 9.45 -7.10 -5.23
CA TYR A 57 10.22 -7.61 -6.36
C TYR A 57 9.73 -8.97 -6.89
N SER A 58 8.70 -9.56 -6.26
CA SER A 58 8.10 -10.82 -6.67
C SER A 58 6.59 -10.80 -6.45
N SER A 59 5.86 -11.43 -7.37
CA SER A 59 4.40 -11.54 -7.31
C SER A 59 3.92 -12.85 -6.68
N GLY A 60 2.85 -12.76 -5.89
CA GLY A 60 2.16 -13.91 -5.30
C GLY A 60 3.04 -14.73 -4.34
N ASP A 61 2.97 -16.07 -4.45
CA ASP A 61 3.71 -16.99 -3.59
C ASP A 61 5.05 -17.48 -4.16
N SER A 62 5.41 -17.04 -5.37
CA SER A 62 6.59 -17.52 -6.08
C SER A 62 7.91 -17.00 -5.49
N GLY A 63 7.90 -15.81 -4.89
CA GLY A 63 9.04 -15.19 -4.24
C GLY A 63 9.20 -15.63 -2.80
N LYS A 64 10.47 -15.78 -2.39
CA LYS A 64 10.88 -15.94 -1.00
C LYS A 64 11.92 -14.87 -0.67
N GLY A 65 11.84 -14.29 0.52
CA GLY A 65 12.78 -13.28 0.99
C GLY A 65 12.11 -12.27 1.93
N GLU A 66 12.93 -11.66 2.78
CA GLU A 66 12.47 -10.83 3.90
C GLU A 66 11.50 -9.72 3.50
N SER A 67 11.74 -9.03 2.38
CA SER A 67 10.83 -7.99 1.90
C SER A 67 9.53 -8.54 1.29
N VAL A 68 9.55 -9.73 0.69
CA VAL A 68 8.34 -10.39 0.17
C VAL A 68 7.47 -10.83 1.34
N ASP A 69 8.06 -11.45 2.35
CA ASP A 69 7.37 -11.91 3.55
C ASP A 69 6.78 -10.73 4.34
N LEU A 70 7.51 -9.61 4.41
CA LEU A 70 7.01 -8.35 4.99
C LEU A 70 5.74 -7.84 4.28
N VAL A 71 5.73 -7.85 2.94
CA VAL A 71 4.58 -7.40 2.15
C VAL A 71 3.39 -8.36 2.29
N LYS A 72 3.64 -9.67 2.36
CA LYS A 72 2.59 -10.67 2.62
C LYS A 72 1.94 -10.46 3.99
N GLU A 73 2.76 -10.24 5.02
CA GLU A 73 2.23 -9.97 6.36
C GLU A 73 1.47 -8.64 6.40
N ALA A 74 1.97 -7.60 5.73
CA ALA A 74 1.27 -6.33 5.61
C ALA A 74 -0.10 -6.50 4.92
N LEU A 75 -0.19 -7.31 3.86
CA LEU A 75 -1.44 -7.61 3.18
C LEU A 75 -2.43 -8.30 4.12
N LYS A 76 -1.97 -9.30 4.88
CA LYS A 76 -2.79 -10.00 5.86
C LYS A 76 -3.33 -9.04 6.91
N ILE A 77 -2.47 -8.23 7.50
CA ILE A 77 -2.86 -7.20 8.48
C ILE A 77 -3.87 -6.23 7.87
N ALA A 78 -3.65 -5.77 6.63
CA ALA A 78 -4.56 -4.85 5.97
C ALA A 78 -5.95 -5.47 5.73
N LYS A 79 -6.02 -6.72 5.27
CA LYS A 79 -7.27 -7.45 5.04
C LYS A 79 -8.03 -7.72 6.35
N GLU A 80 -7.32 -7.98 7.45
CA GLU A 80 -7.94 -8.21 8.77
C GLU A 80 -8.44 -6.90 9.41
N LYS A 81 -7.64 -5.84 9.34
CA LYS A 81 -7.88 -4.58 10.07
C LYS A 81 -8.73 -3.58 9.30
N TYR A 82 -8.67 -3.64 7.97
CA TYR A 82 -9.34 -2.72 7.04
C TYR A 82 -10.05 -3.51 5.90
N PRO A 83 -11.03 -4.36 6.24
CA PRO A 83 -11.68 -5.27 5.28
C PRO A 83 -12.41 -4.56 4.13
N GLU A 84 -12.66 -3.26 4.24
CA GLU A 84 -13.25 -2.42 3.19
C GLU A 84 -12.26 -1.98 2.09
N LEU A 85 -10.96 -2.22 2.27
CA LEU A 85 -9.96 -1.87 1.26
C LEU A 85 -9.98 -2.86 0.10
N ASN A 86 -10.05 -2.33 -1.13
CA ASN A 86 -9.77 -3.10 -2.33
C ASN A 86 -8.24 -3.19 -2.52
N ILE A 87 -7.61 -4.14 -1.83
CA ILE A 87 -6.16 -4.29 -1.73
C ILE A 87 -5.69 -5.69 -2.11
N ASP A 88 -4.62 -5.76 -2.91
CA ASP A 88 -3.95 -7.01 -3.23
C ASP A 88 -2.42 -6.88 -3.27
N GLY A 89 -1.73 -8.01 -3.27
CA GLY A 89 -0.27 -8.08 -3.20
C GLY A 89 0.23 -9.48 -2.83
N PRO A 90 1.56 -9.69 -2.78
CA PRO A 90 2.59 -8.83 -3.34
C PRO A 90 2.51 -8.79 -4.87
N MET A 91 2.76 -7.63 -5.47
CA MET A 91 2.76 -7.43 -6.93
C MET A 91 4.07 -6.79 -7.40
N GLN A 92 4.59 -7.25 -8.55
CA GLN A 92 5.72 -6.64 -9.24
C GLN A 92 5.26 -5.58 -10.25
#